data_AF-A0A2E3HZ03-F1
#
_entry.id   AF-A0A2E3HZ03-F1
#
_cell.length_a   1.000
_cell.length_b   1.000
_cell.length_c   1.000
_cell.angle_alpha   90.00
_cell.angle_beta   90.00
_cell.angle_gamma   90.00
#
_symmetry.space_group_name_H-M   'P 1'
#
loop_
_entity.id
_entity.type
_entity.pdbx_description
1 polymer ?
#
loop_
_entity_poly.entity_id
_entity_poly.type
_entity_poly.pdbx_seq_one_letter_code
_entity_poly.pdbx_strand_id
1 'polypeptide(L)'
;MITDLDQLQETLSRKLNLYQQCNALTQRVADVIEAEDGVLVMKLLKQRDSLFHKIRQVDAQIAERPGLEEKLHLVAEKVPEIDSMLNQIRDEIILILQMDDHLLGQAEIEKKKALKGLTQMRSKKQIAHIYGHLGSQSSNFVDEDQ
;
A
#
# COMPACT_ATOMS: atom_id res chain seq x y z
N MET A 1 30.32 27.30 8.50
CA MET A 1 30.57 25.98 7.87
C MET A 1 30.07 24.80 8.71
N ILE A 2 30.05 24.87 10.05
CA ILE A 2 29.47 23.80 10.91
C ILE A 2 27.94 23.70 10.75
N THR A 3 27.25 24.83 10.58
CA THR A 3 25.78 24.92 10.51
C THR A 3 25.12 24.22 9.32
N ASP A 4 25.78 24.10 8.18
CA ASP A 4 25.16 23.54 6.97
C ASP A 4 25.21 22.01 6.95
N LEU A 5 26.27 21.43 7.53
CA LEU A 5 26.42 19.99 7.69
C LEU A 5 25.48 19.44 8.75
N ASP A 6 25.36 20.12 9.90
CA ASP A 6 24.45 19.73 10.97
C ASP A 6 22.99 19.74 10.49
N GLN A 7 22.59 20.79 9.77
CA GLN A 7 21.24 20.86 9.17
C GLN A 7 20.99 19.79 8.12
N LEU A 8 22.02 19.44 7.33
CA LEU A 8 21.91 18.35 6.36
C LEU A 8 21.74 17.01 7.06
N GLN A 9 22.53 16.74 8.10
CA GLN A 9 22.45 15.52 8.89
C GLN A 9 21.09 15.39 9.58
N GLU A 10 20.55 16.47 10.14
CA GLU A 10 19.21 16.50 10.71
C GLU A 10 18.13 16.19 9.64
N THR A 11 18.25 16.81 8.47
CA THR A 11 17.30 16.62 7.36
C THR A 11 17.32 15.17 6.87
N LEU A 12 18.51 14.59 6.67
CA LEU A 12 18.65 13.20 6.24
C LEU A 12 18.21 12.22 7.34
N SER A 13 18.46 12.54 8.62
CA SER A 13 18.04 11.69 9.75
C SER A 13 16.52 11.64 9.83
N ARG A 14 15.86 12.80 9.69
CA ARG A 14 14.40 12.88 9.58
C ARG A 14 13.88 12.10 8.38
N LYS A 15 14.53 12.20 7.22
CA LYS A 15 14.15 11.44 6.01
C LYS A 15 14.26 9.93 6.23
N LEU A 16 15.38 9.46 6.77
CA LEU A 16 15.60 8.05 7.11
C LEU A 16 14.53 7.53 8.08
N ASN A 17 14.24 8.27 9.15
CA ASN A 17 13.23 7.88 10.12
C ASN A 17 11.84 7.74 9.50
N LEU A 18 11.47 8.62 8.55
CA LEU A 18 10.21 8.49 7.82
C LEU A 18 10.17 7.24 6.94
N TYR A 19 11.27 6.90 6.27
CA TYR A 19 11.36 5.67 5.48
C TYR A 19 11.29 4.41 6.34
N GLN A 20 11.98 4.37 7.49
CA GLN A 20 11.89 3.26 8.45
C GLN A 20 10.46 3.06 8.97
N GLN A 21 9.76 4.15 9.31
CA GLN A 21 8.34 4.09 9.68
C GLN A 21 7.46 3.59 8.53
N CYS A 22 7.77 4.02 7.31
CA CYS A 22 7.04 3.59 6.12
C CYS A 22 7.24 2.09 5.86
N ASN A 23 8.47 1.60 5.97
CA ASN A 23 8.80 0.19 5.82
C ASN A 23 8.09 -0.67 6.87
N ALA A 24 8.12 -0.25 8.14
CA ALA A 24 7.39 -0.94 9.21
C ALA A 24 5.87 -0.98 8.96
N LEU A 25 5.27 0.09 8.44
CA LEU A 25 3.87 0.08 8.04
C LEU A 25 3.60 -0.83 6.84
N THR A 26 4.48 -0.84 5.84
CA THR A 26 4.35 -1.71 4.66
C THR A 26 4.43 -3.19 5.06
N GLN A 27 5.35 -3.57 5.95
CA GLN A 27 5.40 -4.94 6.50
C GLN A 27 4.11 -5.28 7.24
N ARG A 28 3.60 -4.37 8.08
CA ARG A 28 2.35 -4.59 8.80
C ARG A 28 1.15 -4.73 7.87
N VAL A 29 1.14 -4.04 6.74
CA VAL A 29 0.11 -4.22 5.70
C VAL A 29 0.17 -5.63 5.12
N ALA A 30 1.37 -6.15 4.83
CA ALA A 30 1.55 -7.52 4.35
C ALA A 30 1.03 -8.54 5.37
N ASP A 31 1.42 -8.41 6.64
CA ASP A 31 0.99 -9.33 7.70
C ASP A 31 -0.55 -9.35 7.88
N VAL A 32 -1.21 -8.20 7.72
CA VAL A 32 -2.67 -8.09 7.91
C VAL A 32 -3.46 -8.51 6.68
N ILE A 33 -2.92 -8.32 5.46
CA ILE A 33 -3.57 -8.83 4.24
C ILE A 33 -3.68 -10.36 4.28
N GLU A 34 -2.66 -11.05 4.79
CA GLU A 34 -2.70 -12.51 4.99
C GLU A 34 -3.78 -12.92 6.01
N ALA A 35 -4.15 -12.04 6.93
CA ALA A 35 -5.19 -12.25 7.94
C ALA A 35 -6.61 -11.81 7.50
N GLU A 36 -6.79 -11.37 6.25
CA GLU A 36 -8.07 -10.97 5.63
C GLU A 36 -8.83 -9.80 6.32
N ASP A 37 -8.16 -8.97 7.15
CA ASP A 37 -8.80 -7.79 7.78
C ASP A 37 -8.74 -6.55 6.86
N GLY A 38 -9.68 -6.47 5.92
CA GLY A 38 -9.73 -5.38 4.94
C GLY A 38 -9.92 -3.97 5.54
N VAL A 39 -10.54 -3.83 6.71
CA VAL A 39 -10.72 -2.52 7.36
C VAL A 39 -9.39 -2.03 7.92
N LEU A 40 -8.66 -2.91 8.59
CA LEU A 40 -7.34 -2.58 9.13
C LEU A 40 -6.34 -2.31 8.01
N VAL A 41 -6.35 -3.08 6.92
CA VAL A 41 -5.51 -2.83 5.73
C VAL A 41 -5.73 -1.41 5.19
N MET A 42 -6.98 -1.00 4.99
CA MET A 42 -7.29 0.35 4.50
C MET A 42 -6.83 1.45 5.46
N LYS A 43 -6.90 1.22 6.77
CA LYS A 43 -6.40 2.17 7.77
C LYS A 43 -4.87 2.31 7.70
N LEU A 44 -4.16 1.20 7.58
CA LEU A 44 -2.70 1.18 7.48
C LEU A 44 -2.20 1.82 6.18
N LEU A 45 -2.85 1.56 5.05
CA LEU A 45 -2.53 2.21 3.77
C LEU A 45 -2.68 3.73 3.84
N LYS A 46 -3.74 4.24 4.47
CA LYS A 46 -3.91 5.69 4.68
C LYS A 46 -2.81 6.29 5.57
N GLN A 47 -2.38 5.57 6.59
CA GLN A 47 -1.26 6.01 7.43
C GLN A 47 0.04 6.06 6.62
N ARG A 48 0.27 5.06 5.76
CA ARG A 48 1.42 5.02 4.86
C ARG A 48 1.42 6.18 3.87
N ASP A 49 0.28 6.50 3.26
CA ASP A 49 0.15 7.66 2.35
C ASP A 49 0.51 8.98 3.06
N SER A 50 0.10 9.15 4.31
CA SER A 50 0.49 10.32 5.11
C SER A 50 2.01 10.41 5.31
N LEU A 51 2.70 9.28 5.51
CA LEU A 51 4.16 9.27 5.59
C LEU A 51 4.81 9.66 4.26
N PHE A 52 4.33 9.14 3.13
CA PHE A 52 4.84 9.54 1.82
C PHE A 52 4.68 11.03 1.56
N HIS A 53 3.58 11.65 2.00
CA HIS A 53 3.43 13.10 1.93
C HIS A 53 4.50 13.84 2.75
N LYS A 54 4.83 13.37 3.95
CA LYS A 54 5.91 13.95 4.76
C LYS A 54 7.28 13.76 4.13
N ILE A 55 7.54 12.60 3.52
CA ILE A 55 8.79 12.33 2.78
C ILE A 55 8.94 13.32 1.62
N ARG A 56 7.89 13.50 0.80
CA ARG A 56 7.89 14.47 -0.30
C ARG A 56 8.13 15.90 0.16
N GLN A 57 7.64 16.29 1.34
CA GLN A 57 7.94 17.61 1.92
C GLN A 57 9.42 17.76 2.27
N VAL A 58 10.05 16.72 2.82
CA VAL A 58 11.50 16.73 3.08
C VAL A 58 12.28 16.76 1.76
N ASP A 59 11.85 16.03 0.74
CA ASP A 59 12.46 16.07 -0.59
C ASP A 59 12.40 17.47 -1.23
N ALA A 60 11.26 18.15 -1.10
CA ALA A 60 11.12 19.53 -1.57
C ALA A 60 12.08 20.48 -0.84
N GLN A 61 12.24 20.34 0.48
CA GLN A 61 13.19 21.14 1.26
C GLN A 61 14.65 20.93 0.85
N ILE A 62 14.99 19.72 0.39
CA ILE A 62 16.31 19.40 -0.16
C ILE A 62 16.45 20.03 -1.55
N ALA A 63 15.44 19.92 -2.41
CA ALA A 63 15.45 20.43 -3.78
C ALA A 63 15.48 21.97 -3.87
N GLU A 64 14.90 22.67 -2.91
CA GLU A 64 14.93 24.15 -2.81
C GLU A 64 16.33 24.71 -2.52
N ARG A 65 17.33 23.85 -2.27
CA ARG A 65 18.72 24.24 -2.01
C ARG A 65 19.57 24.00 -3.27
N PRO A 66 19.70 24.99 -4.18
CA PRO A 66 20.42 24.83 -5.43
C PRO A 66 21.89 24.39 -5.21
N GLY A 67 22.30 23.38 -5.96
CA GLY A 67 23.64 22.76 -5.84
C GLY A 67 23.82 21.87 -4.61
N LEU A 68 22.78 21.65 -3.80
CA LEU A 68 22.88 20.72 -2.66
C LEU A 68 23.08 19.28 -3.13
N GLU A 69 22.47 18.86 -4.24
CA GLU A 69 22.61 17.48 -4.76
C GLU A 69 24.04 17.16 -5.19
N GLU A 70 24.67 18.02 -5.99
CA GLU A 70 26.11 17.90 -6.33
C GLU A 70 27.01 17.98 -5.10
N LYS A 71 26.69 18.88 -4.15
CA LYS A 71 27.39 18.95 -2.86
C LYS A 71 27.17 17.71 -2.00
N LEU A 72 26.01 17.06 -2.10
CA LEU A 72 25.65 15.89 -1.30
C LEU A 72 26.56 14.72 -1.65
N HIS A 73 26.80 14.51 -2.95
CA HIS A 73 27.76 13.51 -3.41
C HIS A 73 29.17 13.80 -2.91
N LEU A 74 29.64 15.04 -3.03
CA LEU A 74 30.97 15.45 -2.55
C LEU A 74 31.11 15.38 -1.01
N VAL A 75 30.03 15.63 -0.28
CA VAL A 75 29.99 15.51 1.20
C VAL A 75 29.96 14.05 1.60
N ALA A 76 29.18 13.20 0.93
CA ALA A 76 29.13 11.76 1.19
C ALA A 76 30.52 11.11 1.00
N GLU A 77 31.28 11.49 -0.03
CA GLU A 77 32.65 11.02 -0.23
C GLU A 77 33.60 11.39 0.93
N LYS A 78 33.33 12.48 1.64
CA LYS A 78 34.21 13.04 2.68
C LYS A 78 33.72 12.79 4.10
N VAL A 79 32.45 12.47 4.28
CA VAL A 79 31.77 12.32 5.57
C VAL A 79 31.06 10.95 5.59
N PRO A 80 31.71 9.91 6.14
CA PRO A 80 31.19 8.53 6.14
C PRO A 80 29.79 8.38 6.77
N GLU A 81 29.46 9.21 7.76
CA GLU A 81 28.16 9.20 8.42
C GLU A 81 27.04 9.59 7.45
N ILE A 82 27.29 10.57 6.57
CA ILE A 82 26.33 11.01 5.56
C ILE A 82 26.15 9.92 4.50
N ASP A 83 27.25 9.32 4.02
CA ASP A 83 27.18 8.20 3.06
C ASP A 83 26.41 7.01 3.65
N SER A 84 26.71 6.63 4.89
CA SER A 84 26.00 5.56 5.60
C SER A 84 24.50 5.83 5.68
N MET A 85 24.10 7.05 6.01
CA MET A 85 22.67 7.43 6.07
C MET A 85 21.99 7.40 4.70
N LEU A 86 22.67 7.86 3.64
CA LEU A 86 22.13 7.79 2.27
C LEU A 86 21.96 6.34 1.81
N ASN A 87 22.91 5.47 2.13
CA ASN A 87 22.82 4.05 1.85
C ASN A 87 21.67 3.40 2.63
N GLN A 88 21.51 3.72 3.93
CA GLN A 88 20.36 3.25 4.71
C GLN A 88 19.02 3.71 4.13
N ILE A 89 18.90 4.99 3.72
CA ILE A 89 17.68 5.49 3.06
C ILE A 89 17.41 4.70 1.77
N ARG A 90 18.45 4.44 0.97
CA ARG A 90 18.32 3.65 -0.27
C ARG A 90 17.85 2.22 0.03
N ASP A 91 18.43 1.57 1.04
CA ASP A 91 18.07 0.22 1.43
C ASP A 91 16.60 0.14 1.88
N GLU A 92 16.15 1.09 2.71
CA GLU A 92 14.74 1.18 3.10
C GLU A 92 13.80 1.38 1.90
N ILE A 93 14.17 2.22 0.93
CA ILE A 93 13.39 2.41 -0.30
C ILE A 93 13.28 1.09 -1.08
N ILE A 94 14.39 0.37 -1.24
CA ILE A 94 14.40 -0.92 -1.96
C ILE A 94 13.47 -1.92 -1.27
N LEU A 95 13.55 -2.03 0.06
CA LEU A 95 12.68 -2.94 0.83
C LEU A 95 11.19 -2.58 0.66
N ILE A 96 10.85 -1.30 0.73
CA ILE A 96 9.48 -0.83 0.51
C ILE A 96 8.99 -1.19 -0.88
N LEU A 97 9.78 -0.93 -1.92
CA LEU A 97 9.41 -1.22 -3.31
C LEU A 97 9.20 -2.71 -3.55
N GLN A 98 10.11 -3.55 -3.03
CA GLN A 98 9.98 -5.01 -3.15
C GLN A 98 8.71 -5.52 -2.47
N MET A 99 8.37 -4.98 -1.28
CA MET A 99 7.16 -5.36 -0.58
C MET A 99 5.91 -4.82 -1.28
N ASP A 100 5.95 -3.62 -1.85
CA ASP A 100 4.84 -3.05 -2.63
C ASP A 100 4.51 -3.90 -3.86
N ASP A 101 5.53 -4.39 -4.58
CA ASP A 101 5.34 -5.32 -5.70
C ASP A 101 4.66 -6.62 -5.23
N HIS A 102 5.06 -7.14 -4.06
CA HIS A 102 4.43 -8.32 -3.47
C HIS A 102 2.95 -8.07 -3.11
N LEU A 103 2.68 -6.95 -2.44
CA LEU A 103 1.32 -6.53 -2.05
C LEU A 103 0.42 -6.31 -3.26
N LEU A 104 0.95 -5.73 -4.33
CA LEU A 104 0.22 -5.56 -5.59
C LEU A 104 -0.19 -6.92 -6.18
N GLY A 105 0.74 -7.87 -6.21
CA GLY A 105 0.46 -9.24 -6.65
C GLY A 105 -0.65 -9.91 -5.83
N GLN A 106 -0.61 -9.77 -4.50
CA GLN A 106 -1.66 -10.29 -3.61
C GLN A 106 -3.02 -9.62 -3.87
N ALA A 107 -3.04 -8.29 -4.01
CA ALA A 107 -4.27 -7.54 -4.27
C ALA A 107 -4.93 -7.96 -5.59
N GLU A 108 -4.14 -8.27 -6.63
CA GLU A 108 -4.67 -8.78 -7.89
C GLU A 108 -5.30 -10.17 -7.76
N ILE A 109 -4.71 -11.05 -6.94
CA ILE A 109 -5.26 -12.37 -6.65
C ILE A 109 -6.60 -12.23 -5.93
N GLU A 110 -6.66 -11.41 -4.88
CA GLU A 110 -7.89 -11.18 -4.11
C GLU A 110 -8.99 -10.53 -4.95
N LYS A 111 -8.65 -9.57 -5.82
CA LYS A 111 -9.58 -9.00 -6.80
C LYS A 111 -10.18 -10.08 -7.70
N LYS A 112 -9.37 -11.01 -8.22
CA LYS A 112 -9.85 -12.11 -9.07
C LYS A 112 -10.77 -13.06 -8.29
N LYS A 113 -10.46 -13.38 -7.03
CA LYS A 113 -11.31 -14.19 -6.15
C LYS A 113 -12.66 -13.51 -5.89
N ALA A 114 -12.65 -12.23 -5.51
CA ALA A 114 -13.85 -11.45 -5.23
C ALA A 114 -14.79 -11.37 -6.45
N LEU A 115 -14.24 -11.13 -7.66
CA LEU A 115 -15.01 -11.09 -8.91
C LEU A 115 -15.69 -12.44 -9.23
N LYS A 116 -14.99 -13.56 -9.01
CA LYS A 116 -15.56 -14.91 -9.17
C LYS A 116 -16.70 -15.13 -8.16
N GLY A 117 -16.49 -14.76 -6.90
CA GLY A 117 -17.52 -14.85 -5.86
C GLY A 117 -18.78 -14.04 -6.18
N LEU A 118 -18.62 -12.80 -6.67
CA LEU A 118 -19.74 -11.95 -7.10
C LEU A 118 -20.52 -12.57 -8.26
N THR A 119 -19.81 -13.12 -9.24
CA THR A 119 -20.45 -13.79 -10.38
C THR A 119 -21.27 -14.99 -9.92
N GLN A 120 -20.70 -15.84 -9.06
CA GLN A 120 -21.41 -16.98 -8.47
C GLN A 120 -22.62 -16.54 -7.66
N MET A 121 -22.51 -15.48 -6.86
CA MET A 121 -23.62 -14.95 -6.07
C MET A 121 -24.74 -14.41 -6.96
N ARG A 122 -24.40 -13.72 -8.05
CA ARG A 122 -25.37 -13.25 -9.04
C ARG A 122 -26.11 -14.42 -9.69
N SER A 123 -25.40 -15.47 -10.10
CA SER A 123 -26.01 -16.70 -10.63
C SER A 123 -26.91 -17.37 -9.60
N LYS A 124 -26.49 -17.49 -8.33
CA LYS A 124 -27.33 -18.03 -7.25
C LYS A 124 -28.60 -17.21 -7.04
N LYS A 125 -28.52 -15.87 -7.06
CA LYS A 125 -29.70 -14.99 -6.98
C LYS A 125 -30.65 -15.17 -8.17
N GLN A 126 -30.12 -15.29 -9.39
CA GLN A 126 -30.93 -15.54 -10.59
C GLN A 126 -31.64 -16.90 -10.52
N ILE A 127 -30.92 -17.95 -10.11
CA ILE A 127 -31.49 -19.29 -9.90
C ILE A 127 -32.59 -19.22 -8.82
N ALA A 128 -32.31 -18.62 -7.66
CA ALA A 128 -33.29 -18.46 -6.59
C ALA A 128 -34.54 -17.68 -7.04
N HIS A 129 -34.37 -16.65 -7.88
CA HIS A 129 -35.49 -15.90 -8.46
C HIS A 129 -36.33 -16.76 -9.42
N ILE A 130 -35.69 -17.54 -10.31
CA ILE A 130 -36.38 -18.45 -11.24
C ILE A 130 -37.17 -19.52 -10.46
N TYR A 131 -36.53 -20.20 -9.51
CA TYR A 131 -37.17 -21.25 -8.71
C TYR A 131 -38.19 -20.69 -7.71
N GLY A 132 -37.97 -19.49 -7.17
CA GLY A 132 -38.94 -18.77 -6.34
C GLY A 132 -40.22 -18.41 -7.13
N HIS A 133 -40.09 -18.09 -8.43
CA HIS A 133 -41.23 -17.90 -9.31
C HIS A 133 -41.93 -19.22 -9.70
N LEU A 134 -41.17 -20.30 -9.91
CA LEU A 134 -41.74 -21.63 -10.20
C LEU A 134 -42.54 -22.20 -9.01
N GLY A 135 -42.17 -21.87 -7.76
CA GLY A 135 -42.97 -22.20 -6.57
C GLY A 135 -44.23 -21.34 -6.38
N SER A 136 -44.33 -20.21 -7.09
CA SER A 136 -45.48 -19.28 -7.03
C SER A 136 -46.46 -19.44 -8.20
N GLN A 137 -46.13 -20.26 -9.21
CA GLN A 137 -47.11 -20.68 -10.19
C GLN A 137 -48.03 -21.70 -9.53
N SER A 138 -49.20 -21.21 -9.10
CA SER A 138 -50.34 -22.02 -8.71
C SER A 138 -50.51 -23.19 -9.66
N SER A 139 -50.49 -24.39 -9.09
CA SER A 139 -50.92 -25.64 -9.71
C SER A 139 -52.35 -25.48 -10.23
N ASN A 140 -52.50 -24.98 -11.45
CA ASN A 140 -53.68 -25.23 -12.28
C ASN A 140 -53.49 -26.60 -12.94
N PHE A 141 -53.39 -27.65 -12.11
CA PHE A 141 -53.82 -28.96 -12.55
C PHE A 141 -55.34 -28.92 -12.49
N VAL A 142 -55.93 -28.75 -13.67
CA VAL A 142 -57.35 -29.04 -13.87
C VAL A 142 -57.47 -30.55 -13.67
N ASP A 143 -58.15 -30.95 -12.58
CA ASP A 143 -58.74 -32.29 -12.50
C ASP A 143 -59.85 -32.34 -13.56
N GLU A 144 -59.51 -32.79 -14.77
CA GLU A 144 -60.50 -33.35 -15.69
C GLU A 144 -60.71 -34.82 -15.30
N ASP A 145 -61.57 -35.04 -14.31
CA ASP A 145 -62.25 -36.31 -14.11
C ASP A 145 -63.62 -36.04 -13.48
N GLN A 146 -64.62 -35.74 -14.33
CA GLN A 146 -66.05 -36.09 -14.16
C GLN A 146 -66.89 -35.78 -15.39
#